data_AF-A0A4Q6XKX5-F1
#
_entry.id   AF-A0A4Q6XKX5-F1
#
_cell.length_a   1.000
_cell.length_b   1.000
_cell.length_c   1.000
_cell.angle_alpha   90.00
_cell.angle_beta   90.00
_cell.angle_gamma   90.00
#
_symmetry.space_group_name_H-M   'P 1'
#
loop_
_entity.id
_entity.type
_entity.pdbx_description
1 polymer ?
#
loop_
_entity_poly.entity_id
_entity_poly.type
_entity_poly.pdbx_seq_one_letter_code
_entity_poly.pdbx_strand_id
1 'polypeptide(L)' 'MSDHHWTYDEWAANTVEKIATLGFALPDEHRADWLRLQIGLAISHSLRHGRSGRGDDDPVVA' A
#
# COMPACT_ATOMS: atom_id res chain seq x y z
N MET A 1 -2.44 8.57 23.63
CA MET A 1 -2.85 8.72 22.23
C MET A 1 -3.53 7.42 21.88
N SER A 2 -4.83 7.43 21.57
CA SER A 2 -5.54 6.18 21.24
C SER A 2 -4.98 5.67 19.91
N ASP A 3 -4.40 4.47 19.91
CA ASP A 3 -3.98 3.80 18.68
C ASP A 3 -5.24 3.55 17.84
N HIS A 4 -5.41 4.40 16.82
CA HIS A 4 -6.52 4.30 15.91
C HIS A 4 -6.25 3.08 15.01
N HIS A 5 -6.84 1.95 15.37
CA HIS A 5 -6.72 0.72 14.62
C HIS A 5 -7.68 0.80 13.44
N TRP A 6 -7.12 0.82 12.23
CA TRP A 6 -7.89 0.64 11.01
C TRP A 6 -8.09 -0.84 10.72
N THR A 7 -9.28 -1.19 10.27
CA THR A 7 -9.49 -2.42 9.53
C THR A 7 -8.71 -2.38 8.21
N TYR A 8 -8.49 -3.55 7.61
CA TYR A 8 -7.81 -3.61 6.31
C TYR A 8 -8.52 -2.75 5.25
N ASP A 9 -9.84 -2.78 5.23
CA ASP A 9 -10.65 -2.04 4.25
C ASP A 9 -10.54 -0.52 4.45
N GLU A 10 -10.53 -0.05 5.71
CA GLU A 10 -10.32 1.36 6.04
C GLU A 10 -8.92 1.82 5.66
N TRP A 11 -7.90 1.01 5.94
CA TRP A 11 -6.53 1.28 5.52
C TRP A 11 -6.39 1.33 3.99
N ALA A 12 -7.02 0.38 3.29
CA ALA A 12 -6.96 0.30 1.83
C ALA A 12 -7.64 1.52 1.20
N ALA A 13 -8.85 1.87 1.65
CA ALA A 13 -9.58 3.04 1.19
C ALA A 13 -8.78 4.33 1.42
N ASN A 14 -8.21 4.51 2.62
CA ASN A 14 -7.39 5.68 2.94
C ASN A 14 -6.10 5.74 2.08
N THR A 15 -5.46 4.60 1.86
CA THR A 15 -4.23 4.50 1.05
C THR A 15 -4.51 4.88 -0.39
N VAL A 16 -5.61 4.38 -0.98
CA VAL A 16 -6.02 4.74 -2.35
C VAL A 16 -6.28 6.25 -2.47
N GLU A 17 -7.03 6.82 -1.54
CA GLU A 17 -7.34 8.26 -1.54
C GLU A 17 -6.07 9.12 -1.48
N LYS A 18 -5.12 8.73 -0.62
CA LYS A 18 -3.82 9.41 -0.49
C LYS A 18 -3.01 9.30 -1.78
N ILE A 19 -2.96 8.11 -2.39
CA ILE A 19 -2.24 7.90 -3.64
C ILE A 19 -2.84 8.76 -4.75
N ALA A 20 -4.17 8.73 -4.91
CA ALA A 20 -4.85 9.50 -5.94
C ALA A 20 -4.62 11.02 -5.76
N THR A 21 -4.83 11.54 -4.55
CA THR A 21 -4.69 12.97 -4.23
C THR A 21 -3.30 13.50 -4.55
N LEU A 22 -2.27 12.79 -4.09
CA LEU A 22 -0.88 13.20 -4.35
C LEU A 22 -0.50 13.01 -5.82
N GLY A 23 -0.98 11.95 -6.47
CA GLY A 23 -0.76 11.70 -7.90
C GLY A 23 -1.32 12.81 -8.80
N PHE A 24 -2.50 13.35 -8.47
CA PHE A 24 -3.08 14.47 -9.21
C PHE A 24 -2.27 15.77 -9.07
N ALA A 25 -1.61 15.98 -7.93
CA ALA A 25 -0.78 17.16 -7.70
C ALA A 25 0.59 17.10 -8.41
N LEU A 26 0.99 15.94 -8.94
CA LEU A 26 2.27 15.76 -9.61
C LEU A 26 2.24 16.20 -11.08
N PRO A 27 3.37 16.71 -11.62
CA PRO A 27 3.55 16.93 -13.05
C PRO A 27 3.31 15.65 -13.85
N ASP A 28 2.72 15.80 -15.03
CA ASP A 28 2.35 14.66 -15.90
C ASP A 28 3.55 13.73 -16.22
N GLU A 29 4.73 14.32 -16.39
CA GLU A 29 5.99 13.60 -16.68
C GLU A 29 6.44 12.64 -15.57
N HIS A 30 5.99 12.84 -14.33
CA HIS A 30 6.36 12.02 -13.18
C HIS A 30 5.20 11.19 -12.62
N ARG A 31 3.96 11.52 -12.99
CA ARG A 31 2.75 10.92 -12.41
C ARG A 31 2.73 9.40 -12.58
N ALA A 32 3.06 8.89 -13.77
CA ALA A 32 3.00 7.47 -14.06
C ALA A 32 4.00 6.65 -13.21
N ASP A 33 5.24 7.10 -13.10
CA ASP A 33 6.28 6.40 -12.33
C ASP A 33 6.01 6.47 -10.83
N TRP A 34 5.53 7.62 -10.36
CA TRP A 34 5.13 7.76 -8.97
C TRP A 34 3.95 6.84 -8.61
N LEU A 35 2.93 6.75 -9.47
CA LEU A 35 1.79 5.84 -9.25
C LEU A 35 2.25 4.38 -9.20
N ARG A 36 3.13 3.96 -10.11
CA ARG A 36 3.71 2.59 -10.09
C ARG A 36 4.41 2.29 -8.78
N LEU A 37 5.24 3.22 -8.31
CA LEU A 37 5.96 3.06 -7.03
C LEU A 37 5.00 2.94 -5.85
N GLN A 38 4.03 3.84 -5.74
CA GLN A 38 3.10 3.85 -4.60
C GLN A 38 2.18 2.63 -4.58
N ILE A 39 1.70 2.17 -5.75
CA ILE A 39 0.91 0.95 -5.86
C ILE A 39 1.75 -0.26 -5.41
N GLY A 40 3.00 -0.36 -5.86
CA GLY A 40 3.91 -1.43 -5.44
C GLY A 40 4.11 -1.45 -3.93
N LEU A 41 4.38 -0.29 -3.32
CA LEU A 41 4.54 -0.17 -1.87
C LEU A 41 3.26 -0.57 -1.10
N ALA A 42 2.09 -0.14 -1.58
CA ALA A 42 0.82 -0.51 -0.97
C ALA A 42 0.58 -2.02 -1.00
N ILE A 43 0.87 -2.69 -2.12
CA ILE A 43 0.77 -4.15 -2.24
C ILE A 43 1.75 -4.84 -1.29
N SER A 44 3.01 -4.41 -1.23
CA SER A 44 3.99 -4.99 -0.30
C SER A 44 3.59 -4.81 1.17
N HIS A 45 2.96 -3.69 1.53
CA HIS A 45 2.44 -3.46 2.88
C HIS A 45 1.21 -4.33 3.18
N SER A 46 0.30 -4.51 2.22
CA SER A 46 -0.89 -5.36 2.41
C SER A 46 -0.54 -6.83 2.60
N LEU A 47 0.44 -7.34 1.85
CA LEU A 47 0.94 -8.71 1.98
C LEU A 47 1.54 -8.97 3.37
N ARG A 48 2.23 -7.97 3.96
CA ARG A 48 2.78 -8.06 5.32
C ARG A 48 1.70 -8.03 6.41
N HIS A 49 0.61 -7.29 6.21
CA HIS A 49 -0.51 -7.27 7.15
C HIS A 49 -1.39 -8.52 7.07
N GLY A 50 -1.42 -9.20 5.92
CA GLY A 50 -2.30 -10.33 5.67
C GLY A 50 -1.88 -11.65 6.33
N ARG A 51 -0.59 -12.02 6.35
CA ARG A 51 -0.18 -13.39 6.71
C ARG A 51 1.27 -13.55 7.24
N SER A 52 1.41 -14.03 8.48
CA SER A 52 2.38 -15.05 8.92
C SER A 52 3.91 -14.80 8.98
N GLY A 53 4.45 -13.63 8.63
CA GLY A 53 5.90 -13.39 8.77
C GLY A 53 6.79 -14.17 7.79
N ARG A 54 6.27 -14.45 6.58
CA ARG A 54 7.02 -14.99 5.45
C ARG A 54 7.27 -13.89 4.43
N GLY A 55 8.48 -13.82 3.89
CA GLY A 55 8.88 -12.87 2.86
C GLY A 55 8.44 -13.30 1.45
N ASP A 56 8.61 -12.39 0.50
CA ASP A 56 8.21 -12.58 -0.91
C ASP A 56 8.91 -13.78 -1.60
N ASP A 57 10.02 -14.26 -1.03
CA ASP A 57 10.82 -15.39 -1.53
C ASP A 57 10.69 -16.68 -0.69
N ASP A 58 9.83 -16.72 0.33
CA ASP A 58 9.69 -17.88 1.21
C ASP A 58 8.68 -18.93 0.69
N PRO A 59 9.00 -20.24 0.69
CA PRO A 59 8.07 -21.29 0.27
C PRO A 59 6.95 -21.52 1.29
N VAL A 60 5.72 -21.68 0.78
CA VAL A 60 4.52 -21.92 1.59
C VAL A 60 4.49 -23.39 2.04
N VAL A 61 4.83 -23.66 3.31
CA VAL A 61 4.53 -24.96 3.94
C VAL A 61 3.60 -24.73 5.13
N ALA A 62 2.55 -25.55 5.22
CA ALA A 62 1.43 -25.45 6.16
C ALA A 62 1.87 -25.34 7.63
#